data_AF-A0A830CQZ2-F1
#
_entry.id   AF-A0A830CQZ2-F1
#
_cell.length_a   1.000
_cell.length_b   1.000
_cell.length_c   1.000
_cell.angle_alpha   90.00
_cell.angle_beta   90.00
_cell.angle_gamma   90.00
#
_symmetry.space_group_name_H-M   'P 1'
#
loop_
_entity.id
_entity.type
_entity.pdbx_description
1 polymer ?
#
loop_
_entity_poly.entity_id
_entity_poly.type
_entity_poly.pdbx_seq_one_letter_code
_entity_poly.pdbx_strand_id
1 'polypeptide(L)'
;MKQMLSGLEHCHSRGILHRDIKGSNLLVDNKGVLKIGDFGLANSFVPGQTQPLTSRVVTLWYRAPELLLGATEYGPAIDLWSVGCILAELFARKPIMPGRTEVEQMHKIFKLCGSPTDEYWRKAKLPHASSFKSQRVYKRRVSDSFKEFPSSALALLEVLLAIDPEERGTASSALKSEV
;
A
#
# COMPACT_ATOMS: atom_id res chain seq x y z
N MET A 1 0.41 -4.17 -14.71
CA MET A 1 -0.05 -3.06 -13.84
C MET A 1 -1.36 -2.44 -14.28
N LYS A 2 -1.50 -1.96 -15.53
CA LYS A 2 -2.73 -1.30 -16.03
C LYS A 2 -4.02 -2.06 -15.68
N GLN A 3 -4.10 -3.36 -15.99
CA GLN A 3 -5.29 -4.18 -15.69
C GLN A 3 -5.65 -4.22 -14.18
N MET A 4 -4.66 -4.33 -13.29
CA MET A 4 -4.88 -4.34 -11.84
C MET A 4 -5.36 -2.97 -11.33
N LEU A 5 -4.73 -1.88 -11.79
CA LEU A 5 -5.13 -0.53 -11.42
C LEU A 5 -6.52 -0.18 -11.96
N SER A 6 -6.87 -0.58 -13.19
CA SER A 6 -8.22 -0.40 -13.75
C SER A 6 -9.28 -1.20 -12.98
N GLY A 7 -8.95 -2.41 -12.52
CA GLY A 7 -9.83 -3.19 -11.65
C GLY A 7 -10.08 -2.49 -10.31
N LEU A 8 -9.03 -1.98 -9.67
CA LEU A 8 -9.16 -1.23 -8.42
C LEU A 8 -9.88 0.11 -8.59
N GLU A 9 -9.60 0.85 -9.67
CA GLU A 9 -10.34 2.07 -10.02
C GLU A 9 -11.84 1.79 -10.10
N HIS A 10 -12.24 0.70 -10.76
CA HIS A 10 -13.64 0.29 -10.87
C HIS A 10 -14.28 -0.01 -9.51
N CYS A 11 -13.54 -0.65 -8.60
CA CYS A 11 -14.00 -0.92 -7.22
C CYS A 11 -14.11 0.37 -6.41
N HIS A 12 -13.05 1.18 -6.41
CA HIS A 12 -12.95 2.43 -5.66
C HIS A 12 -14.00 3.44 -6.10
N SER A 13 -14.31 3.53 -7.40
CA SER A 13 -15.36 4.41 -7.93
C SER A 13 -16.78 3.99 -7.50
N ARG A 14 -16.94 2.78 -6.96
CA ARG A 14 -18.20 2.24 -6.42
C ARG A 14 -18.21 2.19 -4.90
N GLY A 15 -17.24 2.84 -4.26
CA GLY A 15 -17.14 2.84 -2.80
C GLY A 15 -16.74 1.49 -2.23
N ILE A 16 -16.00 0.64 -2.95
CA ILE A 16 -15.55 -0.67 -2.45
C ILE A 16 -14.03 -0.66 -2.24
N LEU A 17 -13.59 -0.97 -1.01
CA LEU A 17 -12.21 -1.32 -0.68
C LEU A 17 -12.00 -2.82 -0.79
N HIS A 18 -10.90 -3.27 -1.38
CA HIS A 18 -10.61 -4.71 -1.47
C HIS A 18 -10.04 -5.26 -0.16
N ARG A 19 -9.06 -4.56 0.45
CA ARG A 19 -8.45 -4.88 1.75
C ARG A 19 -7.73 -6.23 1.84
N ASP A 20 -7.38 -6.86 0.71
CA ASP A 20 -6.53 -8.05 0.66
C ASP A 20 -5.89 -8.27 -0.71
N ILE A 21 -5.34 -7.20 -1.29
CA ILE A 21 -4.58 -7.29 -2.54
C ILE A 21 -3.23 -7.98 -2.25
N LYS A 22 -2.99 -9.11 -2.91
CA LYS A 22 -1.78 -9.93 -2.81
C LYS A 22 -1.64 -10.83 -4.03
N GLY A 23 -0.45 -11.39 -4.26
CA GLY A 23 -0.15 -12.18 -5.47
C GLY A 23 -1.11 -13.34 -5.72
N SER A 24 -1.52 -14.07 -4.67
CA SER A 24 -2.45 -15.19 -4.79
C SER A 24 -3.88 -14.79 -5.19
N ASN A 25 -4.24 -13.51 -5.01
CA ASN A 25 -5.56 -12.96 -5.32
C ASN A 25 -5.60 -12.27 -6.70
N LEU A 26 -4.48 -12.31 -7.44
CA LEU A 26 -4.38 -11.82 -8.81
C LEU A 26 -4.38 -13.01 -9.77
N LEU A 27 -5.54 -13.31 -10.33
CA LEU A 27 -5.72 -14.43 -11.25
C LEU A 27 -5.36 -13.98 -12.66
N VAL A 28 -4.51 -14.74 -13.35
CA VAL A 28 -4.09 -14.45 -14.73
C VAL A 28 -4.36 -15.66 -15.60
N ASP A 29 -5.10 -15.48 -16.69
CA ASP A 29 -5.35 -16.55 -17.66
C ASP A 29 -4.22 -16.68 -18.70
N ASN A 30 -4.31 -17.71 -19.54
CA ASN A 30 -3.32 -17.97 -20.60
C ASN A 30 -3.29 -16.90 -21.71
N LYS A 31 -4.24 -15.95 -21.71
CA LYS A 31 -4.28 -14.80 -22.62
C LYS A 31 -3.67 -13.55 -21.97
N GLY A 32 -3.16 -13.66 -20.75
CA GLY A 32 -2.61 -12.54 -19.99
C GLY A 32 -3.68 -11.60 -19.42
N VAL A 33 -4.93 -12.05 -19.32
CA VAL A 33 -6.02 -11.27 -18.71
C VAL A 33 -5.94 -11.43 -17.20
N LEU A 34 -5.76 -10.32 -16.49
CA LEU A 34 -5.73 -10.25 -15.03
C LEU A 34 -7.13 -9.97 -14.50
N LYS A 35 -7.54 -10.74 -13.49
CA LYS A 35 -8.74 -10.52 -12.68
C LYS A 35 -8.36 -10.47 -11.20
N ILE A 36 -8.92 -9.49 -10.50
CA ILE A 36 -8.81 -9.40 -9.04
C ILE A 36 -9.85 -10.37 -8.46
N GLY A 37 -9.41 -11.29 -7.62
CA GLY A 37 -10.26 -12.27 -6.92
C GLY A 37 -10.28 -12.05 -5.41
N ASP A 38 -11.10 -12.85 -4.73
CA ASP A 38 -11.22 -12.89 -3.26
C ASP A 38 -11.58 -11.56 -2.58
N PHE A 39 -12.87 -11.23 -2.65
CA PHE A 39 -13.48 -10.07 -1.98
C PHE A 39 -13.99 -10.42 -0.57
N GLY A 40 -13.55 -11.52 0.05
CA GLY A 40 -14.05 -11.96 1.36
C GLY A 40 -13.77 -10.97 2.49
N LEU A 41 -12.74 -10.14 2.32
CA LEU A 41 -12.43 -9.02 3.21
C LEU A 41 -12.82 -7.66 2.65
N ALA A 42 -13.53 -7.57 1.52
CA ALA A 42 -13.92 -6.28 0.98
C ALA A 42 -14.90 -5.53 1.91
N ASN A 43 -14.97 -4.21 1.80
CA ASN A 43 -15.97 -3.41 2.52
C ASN A 43 -16.33 -2.14 1.76
N SER A 44 -17.52 -1.62 2.05
CA SER A 44 -17.93 -0.31 1.55
C SER A 44 -17.23 0.82 2.30
N PHE A 45 -16.94 1.90 1.59
CA PHE A 45 -16.56 3.18 2.16
C PHE A 45 -17.36 4.28 1.46
N VAL A 46 -17.63 5.37 2.18
CA VAL A 46 -18.30 6.54 1.62
C VAL A 46 -17.26 7.66 1.52
N PRO A 47 -16.92 8.14 0.32
CA PRO A 47 -16.00 9.26 0.16
C PRO A 47 -16.45 10.48 0.99
N GLY A 48 -15.53 11.02 1.78
CA GLY A 48 -15.80 12.20 2.62
C GLY A 48 -16.59 11.92 3.91
N GLN A 49 -16.93 10.67 4.21
CA GLN A 49 -17.50 10.28 5.51
C GLN A 49 -16.53 9.40 6.28
N THR A 50 -16.39 9.68 7.58
CA THR A 50 -15.66 8.81 8.49
C THR A 50 -16.57 7.68 8.93
N GLN A 51 -16.10 6.44 8.71
CA GLN A 51 -16.73 5.24 9.22
C GLN A 51 -15.62 4.38 9.83
N PRO A 52 -15.76 3.94 11.09
CA PRO A 52 -14.75 3.09 11.71
C PRO A 52 -14.74 1.71 11.02
N LEU A 53 -13.55 1.32 10.56
CA LEU A 53 -13.26 0.06 9.90
C LEU A 53 -12.23 -0.74 10.71
N THR A 54 -12.24 -2.07 10.55
CA THR A 54 -11.29 -2.97 11.22
C THR A 54 -9.85 -2.72 10.74
N SER A 55 -8.91 -2.42 11.63
CA SER A 55 -7.51 -2.15 11.26
C SER A 55 -6.71 -3.40 10.87
N ARG A 56 -7.03 -4.56 11.46
CA ARG A 56 -6.30 -5.83 11.26
C ARG A 56 -6.75 -6.60 10.01
N VAL A 57 -6.74 -5.91 8.87
CA VAL A 57 -7.03 -6.45 7.53
C VAL A 57 -5.76 -6.46 6.68
N VAL A 58 -5.82 -7.04 5.49
CA VAL A 58 -4.68 -7.25 4.59
C VAL A 58 -3.63 -8.22 5.15
N THR A 59 -3.14 -9.12 4.29
CA THR A 59 -2.00 -9.98 4.60
C THR A 59 -0.76 -9.14 4.97
N LEU A 60 -0.04 -9.50 6.05
CA LEU A 60 0.95 -8.65 6.71
C LEU A 60 1.99 -8.00 5.78
N TRP A 61 2.51 -8.73 4.79
CA TRP A 61 3.55 -8.24 3.87
C TRP A 61 3.08 -7.14 2.93
N TYR A 62 1.77 -7.06 2.69
CA TYR A 62 1.12 -6.08 1.82
C TYR A 62 0.34 -5.04 2.62
N ARG A 63 0.35 -5.12 3.96
CA ARG A 63 -0.40 -4.21 4.83
C ARG A 63 0.26 -2.82 4.87
N ALA A 64 -0.57 -1.79 4.67
CA ALA A 64 -0.16 -0.40 4.71
C ALA A 64 0.28 0.05 6.12
N PRO A 65 1.21 1.02 6.24
CA PRO A 65 1.74 1.47 7.53
C PRO A 65 0.66 2.03 8.46
N GLU A 66 -0.31 2.78 7.96
CA GLU A 66 -1.41 3.35 8.75
C GLU A 66 -2.26 2.26 9.42
N LEU A 67 -2.47 1.11 8.77
CA LEU A 67 -3.18 -0.04 9.36
C LEU A 67 -2.37 -0.68 10.49
N LEU A 68 -1.05 -0.81 10.31
CA LEU A 68 -0.14 -1.29 11.36
C LEU A 68 -0.03 -0.33 12.55
N LEU A 69 -0.23 0.97 12.31
CA LEU A 69 -0.32 1.99 13.35
C LEU A 69 -1.69 2.03 14.04
N GLY A 70 -2.66 1.24 13.58
CA GLY A 70 -3.97 1.08 14.20
C GLY A 70 -5.05 2.02 13.64
N ALA A 71 -4.88 2.57 12.44
CA ALA A 71 -5.91 3.39 11.81
C ALA A 71 -7.22 2.59 11.65
N THR A 72 -8.32 3.16 12.14
CA THR A 72 -9.69 2.68 11.91
C THR A 72 -10.42 3.52 10.86
N GLU A 73 -9.91 4.69 10.53
CA GLU A 73 -10.42 5.55 9.47
C GLU A 73 -9.40 5.54 8.34
N TYR A 74 -9.71 4.83 7.27
CA TYR A 74 -8.83 4.67 6.12
C TYR A 74 -9.66 4.51 4.84
N GLY A 75 -9.01 4.72 3.69
CA GLY A 75 -9.66 4.70 2.39
C GLY A 75 -8.89 3.90 1.35
N PRO A 76 -9.14 4.14 0.05
CA PRO A 76 -8.55 3.42 -1.08
C PRO A 76 -7.02 3.31 -1.09
N ALA A 77 -6.32 4.23 -0.42
CA ALA A 77 -4.86 4.27 -0.35
C ALA A 77 -4.21 3.00 0.25
N ILE A 78 -4.94 2.19 1.02
CA ILE A 78 -4.42 0.91 1.54
C ILE A 78 -4.26 -0.14 0.44
N ASP A 79 -5.16 -0.14 -0.55
CA ASP A 79 -5.08 -1.05 -1.69
C ASP A 79 -3.93 -0.60 -2.62
N LEU A 80 -3.71 0.71 -2.75
CA LEU A 80 -2.61 1.27 -3.54
C LEU A 80 -1.23 0.95 -2.96
N TRP A 81 -1.09 0.93 -1.63
CA TRP A 81 0.12 0.44 -0.99
C TRP A 81 0.39 -1.03 -1.35
N SER A 82 -0.65 -1.86 -1.27
CA SER A 82 -0.55 -3.29 -1.62
C SER A 82 -0.12 -3.48 -3.09
N VAL A 83 -0.67 -2.66 -4.00
CA VAL A 83 -0.26 -2.59 -5.41
C VAL A 83 1.22 -2.22 -5.55
N GLY A 84 1.72 -1.26 -4.77
CA GLY A 84 3.13 -0.87 -4.76
C GLY A 84 4.03 -2.03 -4.34
N CYS A 85 3.66 -2.76 -3.28
CA CYS A 85 4.37 -3.97 -2.86
C CYS A 85 4.41 -5.03 -3.98
N ILE A 86 3.28 -5.28 -4.64
CA ILE A 86 3.20 -6.25 -5.75
C ILE A 86 4.04 -5.79 -6.96
N LEU A 87 3.98 -4.52 -7.32
CA LEU A 87 4.77 -3.96 -8.43
C LEU A 87 6.27 -4.22 -8.19
N ALA A 88 6.77 -3.89 -7.00
CA ALA A 88 8.17 -4.10 -6.68
C ALA A 88 8.53 -5.59 -6.60
N GLU A 89 7.63 -6.43 -6.06
CA GLU A 89 7.81 -7.88 -6.00
C GLU A 89 7.91 -8.53 -7.39
N LEU A 90 7.13 -8.07 -8.37
CA LEU A 90 7.19 -8.58 -9.75
C LEU A 90 8.59 -8.40 -10.37
N PHE A 91 9.24 -7.27 -10.13
CA PHE A 91 10.60 -7.02 -10.61
C PHE A 91 11.66 -7.69 -9.72
N ALA A 92 11.49 -7.66 -8.40
CA ALA A 92 12.44 -8.25 -7.44
C ALA A 92 12.41 -9.79 -7.39
N ARG A 93 11.32 -10.41 -7.89
CA ARG A 93 11.01 -11.85 -7.82
C ARG A 93 10.93 -12.41 -6.39
N LYS A 94 10.73 -11.53 -5.40
CA LYS A 94 10.56 -11.87 -3.98
C LYS A 94 9.81 -10.74 -3.27
N PRO A 95 9.08 -11.04 -2.18
CA PRO A 95 8.45 -10.02 -1.35
C PRO A 95 9.48 -9.00 -0.86
N ILE A 96 9.16 -7.70 -0.94
CA ILE A 96 10.12 -6.63 -0.65
C ILE A 96 10.28 -6.34 0.86
N MET A 97 9.25 -6.60 1.66
CA MET A 97 9.23 -6.32 3.10
C MET A 97 8.56 -7.47 3.88
N PRO A 98 9.09 -8.71 3.87
CA PRO A 98 8.44 -9.83 4.54
C PRO A 98 8.73 -9.86 6.05
N GLY A 99 7.90 -9.20 6.86
CA GLY A 99 7.92 -9.26 8.33
C GLY A 99 7.16 -10.46 8.88
N ARG A 100 7.61 -10.99 10.03
CA ARG A 100 6.95 -12.08 10.76
C ARG A 100 5.99 -11.57 11.83
N THR A 101 6.20 -10.34 12.30
CA THR A 101 5.34 -9.64 13.26
C THR A 101 5.02 -8.24 12.77
N GLU A 102 3.98 -7.60 13.29
CA GLU A 102 3.62 -6.21 12.93
C GLU A 102 4.79 -5.24 13.24
N VAL A 103 5.55 -5.52 14.30
CA VAL A 103 6.76 -4.74 14.64
C VAL A 103 7.88 -4.94 13.63
N GLU A 104 8.17 -6.19 13.26
CA GLU A 104 9.18 -6.46 12.25
C GLU A 104 8.79 -5.88 10.89
N GLN A 105 7.51 -5.95 10.54
CA GLN A 105 6.95 -5.38 9.32
C GLN A 105 7.17 -3.87 9.28
N MET A 106 6.78 -3.15 10.35
CA MET A 106 6.97 -1.71 10.45
C MET A 106 8.45 -1.31 10.32
N HIS A 107 9.36 -2.05 10.98
CA HIS A 107 10.79 -1.79 10.85
C HIS A 107 11.31 -1.96 9.41
N LYS A 108 10.83 -2.97 8.67
CA LYS A 108 11.19 -3.14 7.24
C LYS A 108 10.65 -1.99 6.40
N ILE A 109 9.41 -1.58 6.66
CA ILE A 109 8.80 -0.41 6.00
C ILE A 109 9.65 0.83 6.21
N PHE A 110 9.98 1.20 7.44
CA PHE A 110 10.77 2.40 7.69
C PHE A 110 12.18 2.32 7.11
N LYS A 111 12.81 1.13 7.12
CA LYS A 111 14.13 0.94 6.53
C LYS A 111 14.15 1.20 5.02
N LEU A 112 13.06 0.92 4.31
CA LEU A 112 12.94 1.12 2.85
C LEU A 112 12.31 2.48 2.50
N CYS A 113 11.11 2.74 3.03
CA CYS A 113 10.27 3.89 2.68
C CYS A 113 10.61 5.16 3.47
N GLY A 114 11.47 5.05 4.48
CA GLY A 114 11.81 6.14 5.40
C GLY A 114 10.90 6.17 6.64
N SER A 115 11.37 6.85 7.68
CA SER A 115 10.55 7.12 8.87
C SER A 115 9.49 8.20 8.57
N PRO A 116 8.30 8.11 9.18
CA PRO A 116 7.29 9.17 9.03
C PRO A 116 7.80 10.50 9.63
N THR A 117 7.36 11.61 9.06
CA THR A 117 7.69 12.96 9.53
C THR A 117 7.03 13.24 10.89
N ASP A 118 7.58 14.18 11.67
CA ASP A 118 6.94 14.62 12.92
C ASP A 118 5.55 15.24 12.67
N GLU A 119 5.35 15.84 11.50
CA GLU A 119 4.04 16.35 11.08
C GLU A 119 3.03 15.21 10.90
N TYR A 120 3.42 14.15 10.18
CA TYR A 120 2.58 12.96 10.03
C TYR A 120 2.22 12.36 11.39
N TRP A 121 3.20 12.18 12.28
CA TRP A 121 2.96 11.67 13.63
C TRP A 121 1.96 12.51 14.43
N ARG A 122 2.03 13.84 14.29
CA ARG A 122 1.13 14.78 14.97
C ARG A 122 -0.29 14.73 14.40
N LYS A 123 -0.42 14.65 13.08
CA LYS A 123 -1.70 14.62 12.35
C LYS A 123 -2.43 13.30 12.56
N ALA A 124 -1.72 12.19 12.44
CA ALA A 124 -2.34 10.87 12.35
C ALA A 124 -2.99 10.42 13.67
N LYS A 125 -2.50 10.87 14.84
CA LYS A 125 -3.02 10.52 16.19
C LYS A 125 -3.40 9.04 16.34
N LEU A 126 -2.58 8.15 15.76
CA LEU A 126 -2.92 6.73 15.63
C LEU A 126 -2.65 5.95 16.94
N PRO A 127 -3.47 4.95 17.28
CA PRO A 127 -3.40 4.24 18.56
C PRO A 127 -2.02 3.66 18.91
N HIS A 128 -1.25 3.22 17.91
CA HIS A 128 0.04 2.57 18.12
C HIS A 128 1.25 3.45 17.78
N ALA A 129 1.05 4.75 17.51
CA ALA A 129 2.12 5.66 17.08
C ALA A 129 3.29 5.72 18.08
N SER A 130 3.00 5.79 19.38
CA SER A 130 4.03 5.85 20.43
C SER A 130 4.89 4.59 20.51
N SER A 131 4.34 3.42 20.17
CA SER A 131 5.06 2.14 20.19
C SER A 131 6.03 2.00 19.01
N PHE A 132 5.78 2.73 17.91
CA PHE A 132 6.57 2.67 16.68
C PHE A 132 7.45 3.88 16.43
N LYS A 133 7.30 4.96 17.21
CA LYS A 133 8.18 6.13 17.13
C LYS A 133 9.57 5.78 17.65
N SER A 134 10.43 5.30 16.75
CA SER A 134 11.83 5.00 17.03
C SER A 134 12.64 6.28 17.18
N GLN A 135 13.70 6.25 18.01
CA GLN A 135 14.72 7.29 18.03
C GLN A 135 15.55 7.33 16.73
N ARG A 136 15.61 6.21 16.00
CA ARG A 136 16.36 6.12 14.75
C ARG A 136 15.47 6.52 13.58
N VAL A 137 15.80 7.68 13.00
CA VAL A 137 15.17 8.17 11.76
C VAL A 137 15.82 7.52 10.55
N TYR A 138 15.02 6.87 9.72
CA TYR A 138 15.46 6.26 8.46
C TYR A 138 15.21 7.23 7.30
N LYS A 139 16.24 7.44 6.47
CA LYS A 139 16.07 8.09 5.16
C LYS A 139 15.37 7.12 4.21
N ARG A 140 14.49 7.64 3.37
CA ARG A 140 13.86 6.89 2.28
C ARG A 140 14.91 6.43 1.28
N ARG A 141 14.78 5.18 0.81
CA ARG A 141 15.74 4.51 -0.10
C ARG A 141 15.05 3.70 -1.21
N VAL A 142 13.80 4.00 -1.56
CA VAL A 142 13.05 3.25 -2.59
C VAL A 142 13.78 3.31 -3.93
N SER A 143 14.06 4.51 -4.45
CA SER A 143 14.86 4.69 -5.68
C SER A 143 16.23 4.01 -5.63
N ASP A 144 17.00 4.18 -4.54
CA ASP A 144 18.33 3.57 -4.41
C ASP A 144 18.28 2.04 -4.41
N SER A 145 17.28 1.47 -3.71
CA SER A 145 17.14 0.02 -3.55
C SER A 145 16.69 -0.67 -4.83
N PHE A 146 15.98 0.06 -5.69
CA PHE A 146 15.38 -0.46 -6.91
C PHE A 146 15.92 0.22 -8.18
N LYS A 147 17.12 0.82 -8.11
CA LYS A 147 17.74 1.61 -9.20
C LYS A 147 17.83 0.90 -10.56
N GLU A 148 17.78 -0.42 -10.58
CA GLU A 148 17.83 -1.25 -11.80
C GLU A 148 16.44 -1.43 -12.44
N PHE A 149 15.36 -0.99 -11.79
CA PHE A 149 14.00 -1.07 -12.34
C PHE A 149 13.80 -0.01 -13.42
N PRO A 150 12.88 -0.22 -14.37
CA PRO A 150 12.50 0.80 -15.34
C PRO A 150 12.11 2.11 -14.63
N SER A 151 12.51 3.25 -15.18
CA SER A 151 12.23 4.58 -14.61
C SER A 151 10.74 4.84 -14.38
N SER A 152 9.87 4.37 -15.29
CA SER A 152 8.42 4.42 -15.14
C SER A 152 7.92 3.63 -13.92
N ALA A 153 8.45 2.43 -13.70
CA ALA A 153 8.11 1.61 -12.55
C ALA A 153 8.61 2.26 -11.24
N LEU A 154 9.81 2.83 -11.23
CA LEU A 154 10.35 3.57 -10.09
C LEU A 154 9.50 4.78 -9.73
N ALA A 155 9.11 5.58 -10.72
CA ALA A 155 8.25 6.74 -10.51
C ALA A 155 6.92 6.34 -9.87
N LEU A 156 6.29 5.26 -10.35
CA LEU A 156 5.06 4.75 -9.74
C LEU A 156 5.29 4.19 -8.33
N LEU A 157 6.41 3.48 -8.08
CA LEU A 157 6.74 2.96 -6.76
C LEU A 157 6.98 4.07 -5.73
N GLU A 158 7.60 5.18 -6.13
CA GLU A 158 7.81 6.32 -5.24
C GLU A 158 6.49 6.88 -4.71
N VAL A 159 5.46 6.92 -5.56
CA VAL A 159 4.11 7.35 -5.16
C VAL A 159 3.41 6.28 -4.32
N LEU A 160 3.33 5.04 -4.81
CA LEU A 160 2.53 3.99 -4.17
C LEU A 160 3.08 3.56 -2.79
N LEU A 161 4.39 3.70 -2.56
CA LEU A 161 5.06 3.38 -1.30
C LEU A 161 5.29 4.61 -0.41
N ALA A 162 4.53 5.69 -0.60
CA ALA A 162 4.52 6.82 0.32
C ALA A 162 3.97 6.40 1.69
N ILE A 163 4.59 6.91 2.78
CA ILE A 163 4.15 6.61 4.14
C ILE A 163 2.79 7.26 4.41
N ASP A 164 2.65 8.53 4.04
CA ASP A 164 1.38 9.24 4.15
C ASP A 164 0.40 8.70 3.09
N PRO A 165 -0.79 8.20 3.47
CA PRO A 165 -1.78 7.72 2.51
C PRO A 165 -2.27 8.82 1.56
N GLU A 166 -2.25 10.10 1.95
CA GLU A 166 -2.67 11.22 1.08
C GLU A 166 -1.70 11.42 -0.11
N GLU A 167 -0.42 11.08 0.07
CA GLU A 167 0.60 11.18 -0.98
C GLU A 167 0.50 10.06 -2.02
N ARG A 168 -0.25 8.98 -1.76
CA ARG A 168 -0.38 7.84 -2.69
C ARG A 168 -1.35 8.10 -3.84
N GLY A 169 -2.17 9.14 -3.76
CA GLY A 169 -3.18 9.47 -4.77
C GLY A 169 -4.28 8.41 -4.91
N THR A 170 -4.77 8.22 -6.14
CA THR A 170 -5.87 7.29 -6.47
C THR A 170 -5.45 6.28 -7.54
N ALA A 171 -6.23 5.21 -7.72
CA ALA A 171 -6.03 4.28 -8.84
C ALA A 171 -6.07 5.01 -10.20
N SER A 172 -6.96 6.00 -10.34
CA SER A 172 -7.05 6.84 -11.54
C SER A 172 -5.79 7.69 -11.77
N SER A 173 -5.20 8.29 -10.73
CA SER A 173 -3.94 9.03 -10.91
C SER A 173 -2.77 8.09 -11.22
N ALA A 174 -2.73 6.91 -10.61
CA ALA A 174 -1.74 5.88 -10.89
C ALA A 174 -1.82 5.35 -12.33
N LEU A 175 -3.02 5.24 -12.92
CA LEU A 175 -3.21 4.86 -14.32
C LEU A 175 -2.70 5.91 -15.31
N LYS A 176 -2.70 7.18 -14.91
CA LYS A 176 -2.20 8.30 -15.72
C LYS A 176 -0.69 8.46 -15.64
N SER A 177 -0.05 7.91 -14.61
CA SER A 177 1.40 7.78 -14.56
C SER A 177 1.84 6.91 -15.74
N GLU A 178 2.76 7.39 -16.57
CA GLU A 178 3.25 6.65 -17.73
C GLU A 178 3.93 5.35 -17.28
N VAL A 179 3.19 4.25 -17.31
CA VAL A 179 3.70 2.86 -17.16
C VAL A 179 3.58 2.11 -18.47
#